data_AF-A0AAJ0LLF3-F1
#
_entry.id   AF-A0AAJ0LLF3-F1
#
_cell.length_a   1.000
_cell.length_b   1.000
_cell.length_c   1.000
_cell.angle_alpha   90.00
_cell.angle_beta   90.00
_cell.angle_gamma   90.00
#
_symmetry.space_group_name_H-M   'P 1'
#
loop_
_entity.id
_entity.type
_entity.pdbx_description
1 polymer ?
#
loop_
_entity_poly.entity_id
_entity_poly.type
_entity_poly.pdbx_seq_one_letter_code
_entity_poly.pdbx_strand_id
1 'polypeptide(L)'
;MDSAIAALKKEGEERAVMVANTVCIFAPDVPASVAEDVLDGMRLMNLSANKKFDKETQQREWYNFYNDGLGKFGWTLTGAAHVEEAVDKDTHTLATLVPEIVSVQIGHNHRLNRCVKRSFEVIVKTPKAQQLLEESAASVSGKSSTVQISTCEMSPQGLPIMHMTSVQLSYDKAEKTAGATGRTLDKSNTRVYRASQQGSFSIRHFNAMREAVRLKLASQAVDILALDI
;
A
#
# COMPACT_ATOMS: atom_id res chain seq x y z
N MET A 1 21.01 -10.82 -6.91
CA MET A 1 19.55 -10.59 -6.96
C MET A 1 18.98 -11.29 -5.75
N ASP A 2 18.63 -10.54 -4.69
CA ASP A 2 18.43 -11.07 -3.33
C ASP A 2 17.38 -12.18 -3.26
N SER A 3 17.68 -13.24 -2.50
CA SER A 3 16.76 -14.36 -2.23
C SER A 3 15.40 -13.91 -1.66
N ALA A 4 15.37 -12.76 -0.97
CA ALA A 4 14.17 -12.11 -0.49
C ALA A 4 13.24 -11.62 -1.61
N ILE A 5 13.80 -11.09 -2.71
CA ILE A 5 13.03 -10.64 -3.89
C ILE A 5 12.50 -11.84 -4.66
N ALA A 6 13.29 -12.92 -4.77
CA ALA A 6 12.84 -14.18 -5.37
C ALA A 6 11.67 -14.81 -4.61
N ALA A 7 11.65 -14.71 -3.27
CA ALA A 7 10.54 -15.20 -2.43
C ALA A 7 9.22 -14.42 -2.64
N LEU A 8 9.28 -13.20 -3.18
CA LEU A 8 8.10 -12.36 -3.48
C LEU A 8 7.63 -12.48 -4.95
N LYS A 9 8.41 -13.14 -5.81
CA LYS A 9 8.19 -13.20 -7.27
C LYS A 9 8.32 -14.62 -7.83
N LYS A 10 7.48 -15.55 -7.39
CA LYS A 10 7.30 -16.80 -8.13
C LYS A 10 6.12 -16.66 -9.08
N GLU A 11 6.38 -16.83 -10.38
CA GLU A 11 5.34 -16.92 -11.39
C GLU A 11 4.46 -18.16 -11.13
N GLY A 12 3.13 -18.01 -11.15
CA GLY A 12 2.20 -19.04 -10.67
C GLY A 12 1.93 -19.05 -9.15
N GLU A 13 2.54 -18.13 -8.39
CA GLU A 13 2.25 -17.85 -6.98
C GLU A 13 1.89 -16.36 -6.79
N GLU A 14 1.38 -15.97 -5.62
CA GLU A 14 1.06 -14.56 -5.33
C GLU A 14 2.33 -13.70 -5.40
N ARG A 15 2.24 -12.58 -6.12
CA ARG A 15 3.35 -11.62 -6.27
C ARG A 15 3.16 -10.45 -5.34
N ALA A 16 4.19 -10.11 -4.57
CA ALA A 16 4.16 -8.96 -3.67
C ALA A 16 5.16 -7.89 -4.12
N VAL A 17 4.70 -6.64 -4.19
CA VAL A 17 5.49 -5.46 -4.58
C VAL A 17 5.15 -4.32 -3.64
N MET A 18 6.16 -3.56 -3.21
CA MET A 18 5.97 -2.37 -2.38
C MET A 18 5.99 -1.12 -3.25
N VAL A 19 5.00 -0.24 -3.07
CA VAL A 19 4.92 1.08 -3.67
C VAL A 19 4.70 2.11 -2.57
N ALA A 20 5.76 2.87 -2.24
CA ALA A 20 5.78 3.77 -1.09
C ALA A 20 5.33 3.03 0.20
N ASN A 21 4.28 3.52 0.85
CA ASN A 21 3.72 2.93 2.07
C ASN A 21 2.70 1.80 1.81
N THR A 22 2.62 1.29 0.58
CA THR A 22 1.63 0.28 0.17
C THR A 22 2.30 -1.03 -0.19
N VAL A 23 1.85 -2.13 0.43
CA VAL A 23 2.21 -3.50 0.03
C VAL A 23 1.12 -4.01 -0.92
N CYS A 24 1.45 -4.11 -2.20
CA CYS A 24 0.57 -4.65 -3.24
C CYS A 24 0.80 -6.15 -3.39
N ILE A 25 -0.28 -6.93 -3.41
CA ILE A 25 -0.27 -8.38 -3.58
C ILE A 25 -1.17 -8.71 -4.77
N PHE A 26 -0.64 -9.41 -5.74
CA PHE A 26 -1.37 -9.85 -6.92
C PHE A 26 -1.55 -11.36 -6.87
N ALA A 27 -2.80 -11.81 -6.97
CA ALA A 27 -3.12 -13.23 -7.09
C ALA A 27 -2.51 -13.83 -8.38
N PRO A 28 -2.32 -15.17 -8.43
CA PRO A 28 -1.63 -15.83 -9.54
C PRO A 28 -2.31 -15.65 -10.91
N ASP A 29 -3.62 -15.44 -10.90
CA ASP A 29 -4.47 -15.25 -12.07
C ASP A 29 -4.41 -13.84 -12.66
N VAL A 30 -3.80 -12.87 -11.95
CA VAL A 30 -3.62 -11.51 -12.47
C VAL A 30 -2.48 -11.51 -13.49
N PRO A 31 -2.69 -11.09 -14.75
CA PRO A 31 -1.60 -10.98 -15.73
C PRO A 31 -0.50 -10.00 -15.28
N ALA A 32 0.75 -10.24 -15.65
CA ALA A 32 1.87 -9.33 -15.31
C ALA A 32 1.67 -7.91 -15.85
N SER A 33 1.22 -7.78 -17.10
CA SER A 33 0.90 -6.48 -17.70
C SER A 33 -0.19 -5.72 -16.94
N VAL A 34 -1.19 -6.43 -16.42
CA VAL A 34 -2.25 -5.83 -15.60
C VAL A 34 -1.69 -5.37 -14.25
N ALA A 35 -0.85 -6.19 -13.60
CA ALA A 35 -0.20 -5.80 -12.35
C ALA A 35 0.68 -4.55 -12.54
N GLU A 36 1.42 -4.46 -13.65
CA GLU A 36 2.21 -3.27 -14.01
C GLU A 36 1.32 -2.04 -14.20
N ASP A 37 0.23 -2.15 -14.97
CA ASP A 37 -0.72 -1.04 -15.18
C ASP A 37 -1.29 -0.51 -13.84
N VAL A 38 -1.65 -1.43 -12.94
CA VAL A 38 -2.12 -1.09 -11.60
C VAL A 38 -1.05 -0.36 -10.79
N LEU A 39 0.18 -0.88 -10.78
CA LEU A 39 1.31 -0.28 -10.04
C LEU A 39 1.67 1.10 -10.58
N ASP A 40 1.71 1.27 -11.90
CA ASP A 40 2.01 2.55 -12.57
C ASP A 40 0.96 3.61 -12.20
N GLY A 41 -0.33 3.26 -12.27
CA GLY A 41 -1.42 4.16 -11.90
C GLY A 41 -1.35 4.58 -10.43
N MET A 42 -1.16 3.61 -9.52
CA MET A 42 -1.04 3.89 -8.08
C MET A 42 0.18 4.76 -7.76
N ARG A 43 1.33 4.46 -8.38
CA ARG A 43 2.58 5.20 -8.17
C ARG A 43 2.44 6.65 -8.65
N LEU A 44 1.93 6.86 -9.86
CA LEU A 44 1.78 8.20 -10.41
C LEU A 44 0.83 9.05 -9.57
N MET A 45 -0.28 8.47 -9.09
CA MET A 45 -1.21 9.19 -8.22
C MET A 45 -0.63 9.50 -6.85
N ASN A 46 0.14 8.57 -6.26
CA ASN A 46 0.81 8.82 -4.98
C ASN A 46 1.80 9.98 -5.10
N LEU A 47 2.67 9.96 -6.11
CA LEU A 47 3.64 11.02 -6.38
C LEU A 47 2.96 12.37 -6.65
N SER A 48 1.90 12.37 -7.47
CA SER A 48 1.16 13.58 -7.81
C SER A 48 0.41 14.16 -6.61
N ALA A 49 -0.15 13.32 -5.74
CA ALA A 49 -0.81 13.75 -4.52
C ALA A 49 0.18 14.32 -3.49
N ASN A 50 1.31 13.63 -3.25
CA ASN A 50 2.36 14.09 -2.34
C ASN A 50 2.99 15.41 -2.80
N LYS A 51 3.10 15.64 -4.11
CA LYS A 51 3.60 16.91 -4.66
C LYS A 51 2.65 18.08 -4.40
N LYS A 52 1.34 17.81 -4.29
CA LYS A 52 0.30 18.85 -4.24
C LYS A 52 -0.21 19.12 -2.82
N PHE A 53 -0.19 18.12 -1.96
CA PHE A 53 -0.79 18.19 -0.63
C PHE A 53 0.12 17.54 0.40
N ASP A 54 0.20 18.18 1.57
CA ASP A 54 0.78 17.56 2.75
C ASP A 54 -0.22 16.52 3.30
N LYS A 55 0.16 15.24 3.26
CA LYS A 55 -0.74 14.14 3.62
C LYS A 55 -1.16 14.16 5.10
N GLU A 56 -0.42 14.84 5.96
CA GLU A 56 -0.73 14.94 7.38
C GLU A 56 -1.73 16.06 7.66
N THR A 57 -1.47 17.26 7.14
CA THR A 57 -2.29 18.45 7.42
C THR A 57 -3.45 18.62 6.45
N GLN A 58 -3.37 18.02 5.26
CA GLN A 58 -4.36 18.11 4.18
C GLN A 58 -4.82 16.71 3.74
N GLN A 59 -5.00 15.82 4.70
CA GLN A 59 -5.30 14.40 4.47
C GLN A 59 -6.52 14.18 3.57
N ARG A 60 -7.61 14.95 3.79
CA ARG A 60 -8.84 14.83 3.01
C ARG A 60 -8.62 15.24 1.55
N GLU A 61 -7.95 16.37 1.33
CA GLU A 61 -7.62 16.88 0.00
C GLU A 61 -6.70 15.91 -0.74
N TRP A 62 -5.71 15.35 -0.03
CA TRP A 62 -4.82 14.31 -0.56
C TRP A 62 -5.61 13.08 -1.02
N TYR A 63 -6.48 12.52 -0.18
CA TYR A 63 -7.25 11.33 -0.51
C TYR A 63 -8.28 11.59 -1.63
N ASN A 64 -8.95 12.74 -1.62
CA ASN A 64 -9.87 13.11 -2.69
C ASN A 64 -9.14 13.20 -4.02
N PHE A 65 -7.97 13.84 -4.07
CA PHE A 65 -7.16 13.93 -5.28
C PHE A 65 -6.65 12.56 -5.74
N TYR A 66 -6.17 11.73 -4.81
CA TYR A 66 -5.68 10.38 -5.09
C TYR A 66 -6.80 9.50 -5.69
N ASN A 67 -7.96 9.44 -5.04
CA ASN A 67 -9.09 8.63 -5.46
C ASN A 67 -9.71 9.13 -6.78
N ASP A 68 -9.82 10.44 -6.97
CA ASP A 68 -10.34 11.03 -8.21
C ASP A 68 -9.40 10.71 -9.41
N GLY A 69 -8.09 10.73 -9.19
CA GLY A 69 -7.12 10.33 -10.20
C GLY A 69 -7.09 8.82 -10.48
N LEU A 70 -7.25 7.98 -9.45
CA LEU A 70 -7.48 6.55 -9.67
C LEU A 70 -8.75 6.32 -10.50
N GLY A 71 -9.81 7.10 -10.25
CA GLY A 71 -11.03 7.11 -11.06
C GLY A 71 -10.76 7.39 -12.54
N LYS A 72 -9.94 8.41 -12.81
CA LYS A 72 -9.46 8.73 -14.16
C LYS A 72 -8.59 7.64 -14.77
N PHE A 73 -7.95 6.79 -13.97
CA PHE A 73 -7.21 5.62 -14.43
C PHE A 73 -8.09 4.38 -14.67
N GLY A 74 -9.40 4.50 -14.51
CA GLY A 74 -10.35 3.42 -14.75
C GLY A 74 -10.70 2.62 -13.50
N TRP A 75 -10.32 3.08 -12.31
CA TRP A 75 -10.82 2.51 -11.06
C TRP A 75 -12.25 2.97 -10.79
N THR A 76 -13.10 2.03 -10.41
CA THR A 76 -14.38 2.35 -9.76
C THR A 76 -14.28 1.87 -8.33
N LEU A 77 -14.03 2.81 -7.41
CA LEU A 77 -13.84 2.54 -5.99
C LEU A 77 -15.17 2.62 -5.25
N THR A 78 -15.38 1.71 -4.30
CA THR A 78 -16.57 1.59 -3.47
C THR A 78 -16.18 1.28 -2.03
N GLY A 79 -16.94 1.84 -1.09
CA GLY A 79 -16.67 1.70 0.34
C GLY A 79 -15.48 2.54 0.81
N ALA A 80 -15.62 3.13 1.97
CA ALA A 80 -14.53 3.66 2.79
C ALA A 80 -15.10 3.85 4.20
N ALA A 81 -15.05 2.82 5.02
CA ALA A 81 -15.43 2.93 6.43
C ALA A 81 -14.16 3.16 7.25
N HIS A 82 -14.04 4.34 7.86
CA HIS A 82 -13.00 4.61 8.84
C HIS A 82 -13.48 4.10 10.20
N VAL A 83 -12.78 3.11 10.76
CA VAL A 83 -13.17 2.42 11.99
C VAL A 83 -11.95 2.35 12.90
N GLU A 84 -12.14 2.65 14.18
CA GLU A 84 -11.12 2.42 15.19
C GLU A 84 -11.06 0.92 15.52
N GLU A 85 -9.84 0.37 15.53
CA GLU A 85 -9.56 -1.03 15.80
C GLU A 85 -9.05 -1.17 17.25
N ALA A 86 -9.63 -2.10 18.00
CA ALA A 86 -9.17 -2.40 19.35
C ALA A 86 -7.84 -3.16 19.30
N VAL A 87 -6.83 -2.68 20.03
CA VAL A 87 -5.55 -3.38 20.18
C VAL A 87 -5.59 -4.23 21.45
N ASP A 88 -5.90 -5.51 21.32
CA ASP A 88 -6.18 -6.41 22.44
C ASP A 88 -4.91 -7.03 23.06
N LYS A 89 -3.83 -7.26 22.29
CA LYS A 89 -2.57 -7.88 22.79
C LYS A 89 -1.41 -6.91 22.96
N ASP A 90 -0.71 -7.01 24.09
CA ASP A 90 0.45 -6.14 24.43
C ASP A 90 1.71 -6.45 23.61
N THR A 91 1.68 -7.50 22.80
CA THR A 91 2.83 -7.98 22.02
C THR A 91 2.76 -7.59 20.54
N HIS A 92 1.80 -6.76 20.14
CA HIS A 92 1.66 -6.36 18.74
C HIS A 92 2.84 -5.52 18.28
N THR A 93 3.34 -5.86 17.10
CA THR A 93 4.19 -5.01 16.26
C THR A 93 3.38 -4.56 15.05
N LEU A 94 3.81 -3.52 14.33
CA LEU A 94 3.16 -3.14 13.08
C LEU A 94 3.13 -4.32 12.09
N ALA A 95 4.23 -5.09 12.02
CA ALA A 95 4.34 -6.25 11.15
C ALA A 95 3.42 -7.43 11.50
N THR A 96 2.85 -7.47 12.71
CA THR A 96 1.90 -8.51 13.12
C THR A 96 0.47 -8.00 13.12
N LEU A 97 0.25 -6.79 13.63
CA LEU A 97 -1.06 -6.17 13.71
C LEU A 97 -1.65 -5.88 12.32
N VAL A 98 -0.85 -5.32 11.41
CA VAL A 98 -1.32 -4.94 10.08
C VAL A 98 -1.81 -6.16 9.29
N PRO A 99 -1.06 -7.29 9.20
CA PRO A 99 -1.57 -8.52 8.62
C PRO A 99 -2.80 -9.10 9.32
N GLU A 100 -2.92 -9.00 10.65
CA GLU A 100 -4.07 -9.50 11.39
C GLU A 100 -5.34 -8.74 11.01
N ILE A 101 -5.28 -7.40 11.05
CA ILE A 101 -6.37 -6.51 10.64
C ILE A 101 -6.79 -6.79 9.19
N VAL A 102 -5.82 -6.91 8.27
CA VAL A 102 -6.11 -7.20 6.85
C VAL A 102 -6.70 -8.59 6.66
N SER A 103 -6.23 -9.59 7.40
CA SER A 103 -6.74 -10.97 7.29
C SER A 103 -8.22 -11.06 7.65
N VAL A 104 -8.68 -10.27 8.62
CA VAL A 104 -10.11 -10.17 8.98
C VAL A 104 -10.93 -9.63 7.81
N GLN A 105 -10.41 -8.64 7.07
CA GLN A 105 -11.11 -8.04 5.93
C GLN A 105 -11.18 -8.93 4.70
N ILE A 106 -10.08 -9.63 4.40
CA ILE A 106 -10.00 -10.56 3.26
C ILE A 106 -10.80 -11.85 3.52
N GLY A 107 -11.10 -12.15 4.79
CA GLY A 107 -11.91 -13.30 5.18
C GLY A 107 -11.22 -14.64 4.91
N HIS A 108 -11.97 -15.64 4.45
CA HIS A 108 -11.51 -17.03 4.29
C HIS A 108 -10.54 -17.25 3.10
N ASN A 109 -10.05 -16.20 2.43
CA ASN A 109 -9.04 -16.37 1.38
C ASN A 109 -7.66 -16.66 2.00
N HIS A 110 -7.45 -17.93 2.35
CA HIS A 110 -6.25 -18.42 3.04
C HIS A 110 -4.94 -18.15 2.26
N ARG A 111 -5.02 -17.99 0.94
CA ARG A 111 -3.89 -17.74 0.06
C ARG A 111 -3.40 -16.28 0.16
N LEU A 112 -4.31 -15.33 -0.02
CA LEU A 112 -4.01 -13.91 0.16
C LEU A 112 -3.52 -13.61 1.59
N ASN A 113 -4.19 -14.18 2.61
CA ASN A 113 -3.78 -14.01 4.00
C ASN A 113 -2.35 -14.51 4.26
N ARG A 114 -1.97 -15.64 3.65
CA ARG A 114 -0.60 -16.17 3.75
C ARG A 114 0.40 -15.25 3.08
N CYS A 115 0.06 -14.69 1.92
CA CYS A 115 0.92 -13.77 1.20
C CYS A 115 1.14 -12.47 2.00
N VAL A 116 0.08 -11.88 2.58
CA VAL A 116 0.19 -10.69 3.44
C VAL A 116 1.16 -10.95 4.59
N LYS A 117 0.99 -12.04 5.32
CA LYS A 117 1.87 -12.41 6.45
C LYS A 117 3.32 -12.58 5.99
N ARG A 118 3.56 -13.35 4.93
CA ARG A 118 4.89 -13.58 4.35
C ARG A 118 5.56 -12.26 3.95
N SER A 119 4.82 -11.33 3.35
CA SER A 119 5.36 -10.04 2.93
C SER A 119 5.89 -9.24 4.12
N PHE A 120 5.15 -9.14 5.22
CA PHE A 120 5.60 -8.42 6.40
C PHE A 120 6.75 -9.14 7.12
N GLU A 121 6.77 -10.47 7.15
CA GLU A 121 7.92 -11.24 7.65
C GLU A 121 9.21 -10.96 6.84
N VAL A 122 9.10 -10.86 5.52
CA VAL A 122 10.23 -10.53 4.65
C VAL A 122 10.67 -9.08 4.84
N ILE A 123 9.72 -8.14 4.96
CA ILE A 123 10.01 -6.71 5.19
C ILE A 123 10.83 -6.54 6.47
N VAL A 124 10.40 -7.13 7.59
CA VAL A 124 11.12 -7.04 8.88
C VAL A 124 12.52 -7.65 8.82
N LYS A 125 12.74 -8.68 7.98
CA LYS A 125 14.05 -9.33 7.80
C LYS A 125 14.96 -8.62 6.79
N THR A 126 14.44 -7.62 6.08
CA THR A 126 15.16 -6.93 5.00
C THR A 126 15.31 -5.45 5.36
N PRO A 127 16.46 -5.02 5.93
CA PRO A 127 16.62 -3.67 6.48
C PRO A 127 16.24 -2.55 5.51
N LYS A 128 16.63 -2.67 4.23
CA LYS A 128 16.28 -1.69 3.19
C LYS A 128 14.77 -1.61 2.93
N ALA A 129 14.07 -2.75 2.92
CA ALA A 129 12.62 -2.76 2.72
C ALA A 129 11.88 -2.23 3.94
N GLN A 130 12.33 -2.58 5.14
CA GLN A 130 11.82 -2.05 6.40
C GLN A 130 11.95 -0.52 6.46
N GLN A 131 13.15 0.00 6.19
CA GLN A 131 13.41 1.44 6.19
C GLN A 131 12.51 2.17 5.19
N LEU A 132 12.42 1.68 3.96
CA LEU A 132 11.55 2.27 2.94
C LEU A 132 10.08 2.30 3.36
N LEU A 133 9.57 1.22 3.98
CA LEU A 133 8.20 1.19 4.49
C LEU A 133 8.00 2.22 5.61
N GLU A 134 8.93 2.28 6.57
CA GLU A 134 8.86 3.17 7.74
C GLU A 134 8.91 4.64 7.34
N GLU A 135 9.83 5.01 6.46
CA GLU A 135 9.97 6.38 5.95
C GLU A 135 8.75 6.80 5.13
N SER A 136 8.22 5.89 4.30
CA SER A 136 7.04 6.18 3.49
C SER A 136 5.75 6.25 4.31
N ALA A 137 5.67 5.49 5.40
CA ALA A 137 4.48 5.39 6.23
C ALA A 137 4.36 6.55 7.23
N ALA A 138 5.49 7.10 7.69
CA ALA A 138 5.51 8.12 8.73
C ALA A 138 4.96 9.47 8.26
N SER A 139 4.26 10.15 9.17
CA SER A 139 3.88 11.54 8.99
C SER A 139 5.04 12.47 9.33
N VAL A 140 5.01 13.70 8.81
CA VAL A 140 6.07 14.71 8.98
C VAL A 140 6.27 15.05 10.46
N SER A 141 5.20 15.14 11.25
CA SER A 141 5.28 15.39 12.70
C SER A 141 5.71 14.18 13.53
N GLY A 142 5.76 12.99 12.93
CA GLY A 142 5.97 11.74 13.65
C GLY A 142 4.79 11.31 14.54
N LYS A 143 3.63 11.99 14.48
CA LYS A 143 2.43 11.65 15.26
C LYS A 143 1.51 10.64 14.59
N SER A 144 1.81 10.21 13.38
CA SER A 144 1.13 9.06 12.81
C SER A 144 2.00 8.26 11.85
N SER A 145 1.58 7.03 11.59
CA SER A 145 2.13 6.20 10.52
C SER A 145 0.98 5.50 9.81
N THR A 146 0.98 5.53 8.48
CA THR A 146 -0.06 4.87 7.68
C THR A 146 0.57 3.82 6.78
N VAL A 147 0.12 2.58 6.90
CA VAL A 147 0.52 1.48 6.02
C VAL A 147 -0.71 0.98 5.28
N GLN A 148 -0.55 0.73 3.99
CA GLN A 148 -1.62 0.24 3.13
C GLN A 148 -1.28 -1.14 2.60
N ILE A 149 -2.31 -1.97 2.45
CA ILE A 149 -2.22 -3.26 1.78
C ILE A 149 -3.26 -3.24 0.68
N SER A 150 -2.83 -3.61 -0.51
CA SER A 150 -3.69 -3.74 -1.67
C SER A 150 -3.59 -5.17 -2.18
N THR A 151 -4.70 -5.90 -2.20
CA THR A 151 -4.75 -7.23 -2.83
C THR A 151 -5.54 -7.14 -4.12
N CYS A 152 -5.02 -7.71 -5.19
CA CYS A 152 -5.62 -7.69 -6.52
C CYS A 152 -5.82 -9.12 -7.03
N GLU A 153 -7.03 -9.42 -7.50
CA GLU A 153 -7.42 -10.71 -8.09
C GLU A 153 -8.27 -10.49 -9.35
N MET A 154 -8.45 -11.52 -10.17
CA MET A 154 -9.34 -11.42 -11.33
C MET A 154 -10.76 -11.87 -10.94
N SER A 155 -11.76 -11.07 -11.32
CA SER A 155 -13.16 -11.52 -11.24
C SER A 155 -13.43 -12.63 -12.24
N PRO A 156 -14.49 -13.43 -12.05
CA PRO A 156 -14.94 -14.42 -13.05
C PRO A 156 -15.24 -13.82 -14.43
N GLN A 157 -15.50 -12.51 -14.50
CA GLN A 157 -15.76 -11.76 -15.74
C GLN A 157 -14.47 -11.21 -16.38
N GLY A 158 -13.30 -11.51 -15.82
CA GLY A 158 -12.00 -11.05 -16.33
C GLY A 158 -11.68 -9.59 -15.99
N LEU A 159 -12.29 -9.03 -14.95
CA LEU A 159 -11.97 -7.69 -14.47
C LEU A 159 -11.07 -7.76 -13.23
N PRO A 160 -9.97 -6.99 -13.16
CA PRO A 160 -9.17 -6.93 -11.95
C PRO A 160 -9.97 -6.25 -10.83
N ILE A 161 -10.03 -6.90 -9.68
CA ILE A 161 -10.66 -6.42 -8.45
C ILE A 161 -9.56 -6.20 -7.42
N MET A 162 -9.58 -5.02 -6.80
CA MET A 162 -8.65 -4.65 -5.75
C MET A 162 -9.39 -4.45 -4.44
N HIS A 163 -8.86 -5.02 -3.37
CA HIS A 163 -9.22 -4.72 -2.00
C HIS A 163 -8.08 -3.95 -1.36
N MET A 164 -8.33 -2.72 -0.95
CA MET A 164 -7.37 -1.89 -0.25
C MET A 164 -7.77 -1.76 1.20
N THR A 165 -6.82 -1.98 2.10
CA THR A 165 -6.97 -1.71 3.52
C THR A 165 -5.82 -0.81 3.96
N SER A 166 -6.18 0.37 4.46
CA SER A 166 -5.27 1.30 5.11
C SER A 166 -5.34 1.09 6.61
N VAL A 167 -4.20 0.97 7.26
CA VAL A 167 -4.06 0.92 8.72
C VAL A 167 -3.23 2.14 9.13
N GLN A 168 -3.84 3.00 9.93
CA GLN A 168 -3.22 4.18 10.51
C GLN A 168 -2.97 3.95 11.99
N LEU A 169 -1.73 4.16 12.41
CA LEU A 169 -1.34 4.28 13.80
C LEU A 169 -1.25 5.78 14.10
N SER A 170 -2.06 6.24 15.04
CA SER A 170 -2.01 7.61 15.56
C SER A 170 -1.36 7.59 16.94
N TYR A 171 -0.42 8.50 17.17
CA TYR A 171 0.34 8.57 18.41
C TYR A 171 0.03 9.85 19.18
N ASP A 172 -0.18 9.74 20.50
CA ASP A 172 -0.37 10.91 21.35
C ASP A 172 0.91 11.76 21.43
N LYS A 173 2.07 11.07 21.42
CA LYS A 173 3.42 11.64 21.35
C LYS A 173 4.14 11.11 20.11
N ALA A 174 4.93 11.99 19.48
CA ALA A 174 5.68 11.64 18.28
C ALA A 174 6.63 10.46 18.53
N GLU A 175 6.66 9.52 17.58
CA GLU A 175 7.43 8.29 17.65
C GLU A 175 8.58 8.29 16.64
N LYS A 176 9.69 7.61 16.98
CA LYS A 176 10.79 7.38 16.05
C LYS A 176 10.46 6.28 15.06
N THR A 177 10.61 6.58 13.78
CA THR A 177 10.25 5.71 12.64
C THR A 177 11.19 4.51 12.49
N ALA A 178 12.49 4.68 12.74
CA ALA A 178 13.49 3.64 12.55
C ALA A 178 13.21 2.39 13.41
N GLY A 179 13.03 1.25 12.75
CA GLY A 179 12.73 -0.03 13.40
C GLY A 179 11.28 -0.17 13.89
N ALA A 180 10.41 0.81 13.66
CA ALA A 180 9.02 0.81 14.14
C ALA A 180 8.20 -0.38 13.61
N THR A 181 8.51 -0.89 12.42
CA THR A 181 7.79 -2.03 11.81
C THR A 181 7.88 -3.29 12.67
N GLY A 182 9.05 -3.53 13.27
CA GLY A 182 9.33 -4.69 14.12
C GLY A 182 9.25 -4.42 15.63
N ARG A 183 9.00 -3.17 16.05
CA ARG A 183 8.93 -2.79 17.46
C ARG A 183 7.55 -3.07 18.03
N THR A 184 7.51 -3.51 19.29
CA THR A 184 6.25 -3.63 20.03
C THR A 184 5.58 -2.26 20.17
N LEU A 185 4.28 -2.20 19.93
CA LEU A 185 3.46 -1.01 20.02
C LEU A 185 3.20 -0.63 21.47
N ASP A 186 3.40 0.64 21.80
CA ASP A 186 2.92 1.20 23.07
C ASP A 186 1.44 1.55 22.93
N LYS A 187 0.56 0.68 23.45
CA LYS A 187 -0.90 0.88 23.44
C LYS A 187 -1.33 2.14 24.19
N SER A 188 -0.57 2.57 25.20
CA SER A 188 -0.90 3.78 25.95
C SER A 188 -0.70 5.04 25.12
N ASN A 189 0.23 4.98 24.16
CA ASN A 189 0.54 6.06 23.23
C ASN A 189 -0.10 5.89 21.84
N THR A 190 -0.73 4.75 21.53
CA THR A 190 -1.17 4.40 20.16
C THR A 190 -2.68 4.17 20.06
N ARG A 191 -3.30 4.78 19.05
CA ARG A 191 -4.64 4.45 18.56
C ARG A 191 -4.54 3.91 17.13
N VAL A 192 -5.32 2.89 16.81
CA VAL A 192 -5.25 2.21 15.53
C VAL A 192 -6.56 2.40 14.80
N TYR A 193 -6.48 2.89 13.57
CA TYR A 193 -7.62 3.08 12.71
C TYR A 193 -7.43 2.27 11.43
N ARG A 194 -8.53 1.76 10.91
CA ARG A 194 -8.58 1.12 9.61
C ARG A 194 -9.52 1.88 8.69
N ALA A 195 -9.16 1.95 7.41
CA ALA A 195 -10.10 2.21 6.33
C ALA A 195 -9.99 1.13 5.27
N SER A 196 -11.12 0.59 4.82
CA SER A 196 -11.15 -0.43 3.75
C SER A 196 -12.03 0.03 2.59
N GLN A 197 -11.53 -0.20 1.38
CA GLN A 197 -12.20 0.11 0.12
C GLN A 197 -11.98 -1.02 -0.87
N GLN A 198 -12.92 -1.21 -1.79
CA GLN A 198 -12.82 -2.17 -2.88
C GLN A 198 -13.04 -1.45 -4.21
N GLY A 199 -12.36 -1.86 -5.26
CA GLY A 199 -12.65 -1.35 -6.59
C GLY A 199 -12.42 -2.33 -7.71
N SER A 200 -13.07 -2.06 -8.84
CA SER A 200 -12.84 -2.75 -10.11
C SER A 200 -12.02 -1.87 -11.05
N PHE A 201 -11.13 -2.49 -11.82
CA PHE A 201 -10.24 -1.79 -12.75
C PHE A 201 -10.66 -2.03 -14.21
N SER A 202 -10.82 -0.95 -14.96
CA SER A 202 -11.06 -1.02 -16.41
C SER A 202 -9.75 -1.02 -17.18
N ILE A 203 -9.27 -2.21 -17.57
CA ILE A 203 -8.07 -2.38 -18.41
C ILE A 203 -8.19 -1.55 -19.70
N ARG A 204 -9.38 -1.56 -20.33
CA ARG A 204 -9.64 -0.78 -21.55
C ARG A 204 -9.46 0.72 -21.33
N HIS A 205 -9.92 1.23 -20.19
CA HIS A 205 -9.77 2.65 -19.85
C HIS A 205 -8.28 2.99 -19.67
N PHE A 206 -7.57 2.21 -18.85
CA PHE A 206 -6.15 2.45 -18.61
C PHE A 206 -5.29 2.34 -19.87
N ASN A 207 -5.62 1.39 -20.75
CA ASN A 207 -4.92 1.20 -22.03
C ASN A 207 -4.88 2.49 -22.86
N ALA A 208 -5.93 3.32 -22.83
CA ALA A 208 -5.97 4.59 -23.55
C ALA A 208 -4.98 5.65 -23.02
N MET A 209 -4.48 5.49 -21.78
CA MET A 209 -3.58 6.45 -21.13
C MET A 209 -2.22 5.83 -20.76
N ARG A 210 -2.02 4.53 -20.98
CA ARG A 210 -0.82 3.79 -20.53
C ARG A 210 0.47 4.50 -20.92
N GLU A 211 0.60 4.91 -22.17
CA GLU A 211 1.80 5.62 -22.65
C GLU A 211 1.99 6.97 -21.94
N ALA A 212 0.92 7.74 -21.75
CA ALA A 212 0.99 9.01 -21.03
C ALA A 212 1.41 8.84 -19.55
N VAL A 213 0.89 7.81 -18.89
CA VAL A 213 1.26 7.46 -17.50
C VAL A 213 2.73 7.09 -17.42
N ARG A 214 3.20 6.20 -18.31
CA ARG A 214 4.60 5.77 -18.36
C ARG A 214 5.55 6.92 -18.65
N LEU A 215 5.21 7.80 -19.60
CA LEU A 215 5.99 8.99 -19.90
C LEU A 215 6.08 9.93 -18.68
N LYS A 216 4.99 10.11 -17.93
CA LYS A 216 5.00 10.94 -16.71
C LYS A 216 5.84 10.33 -15.59
N LEU A 217 5.79 9.01 -15.42
CA LEU A 217 6.64 8.31 -14.45
C LEU A 217 8.12 8.40 -14.84
N ALA A 218 8.43 8.26 -16.14
CA ALA A 218 9.78 8.41 -16.66
C ALA A 218 10.30 9.84 -16.49
N SER A 219 9.49 10.87 -16.78
CA SER A 219 9.90 12.27 -16.59
C SER A 219 10.18 12.61 -15.13
N GLN A 220 9.40 12.05 -14.19
CA GLN A 220 9.64 12.23 -12.76
C GLN A 220 10.89 11.49 -12.26
N ALA A 221 11.25 10.36 -12.88
CA ALA A 221 12.54 9.72 -12.62
C ALA A 221 13.70 10.60 -13.10
N VAL A 222 13.53 11.32 -14.22
CA VAL A 222 14.50 12.32 -14.69
C VAL A 222 14.58 13.53 -13.76
N ASP A 223 13.45 14.01 -13.22
CA ASP A 223 13.43 15.11 -12.23
C ASP A 223 14.20 14.75 -10.95
N ILE A 224 14.16 13.49 -10.50
CA ILE A 224 14.94 12.99 -9.35
C ILE A 224 16.42 12.90 -9.69
N LEU A 225 16.77 12.43 -10.89
CA LEU A 225 18.16 12.35 -11.35
C LEU A 225 18.77 13.74 -11.69
N ALA A 226 17.93 14.73 -11.97
CA ALA A 226 18.33 16.12 -12.18
C ALA A 226 18.53 16.90 -10.86
N LEU A 227 18.13 16.32 -9.72
CA LEU A 227 18.34 16.89 -8.38
C LEU A 227 19.64 16.41 -7.71
N ASP A 228 20.49 15.63 -8.40
CA ASP A 228 21.80 15.20 -7.91
C ASP A 228 22.90 15.34 -8.99
N ILE A 229 23.45 16.57 -9.13
CA ILE A 229 24.88 16.90 -8.93
C ILE A 229 24.96 18.26 -8.24
#